data_AF-A0A966KCN5-F1
#
_entry.id   AF-A0A966KCN5-F1
#
_cell.length_a   1.000
_cell.length_b   1.000
_cell.length_c   1.000
_cell.angle_alpha   90.00
_cell.angle_beta   90.00
_cell.angle_gamma   90.00
#
_symmetry.space_group_name_H-M   'P 1'
#
loop_
_entity.id
_entity.type
_entity.pdbx_description
1 polymer ?
#
loop_
_entity_poly.entity_id
_entity_poly.type
_entity_poly.pdbx_seq_one_letter_code
_entity_poly.pdbx_strand_id
1 'polypeptide(L)'
;MTYVVTESCIRCKYTDCVDVCPVDCFREGPNFLAIDPDECIDCAVCVPECPVNAIYAEDDVPGDQQNFIAINLELAKQWPSITKSKAPLVDADDWKDVKSKLEHLEK
;
A
#
# COMPACT_ATOMS: atom_id res chain seq x y z
N MET A 1 -12.30 -8.92 -6.34
CA MET A 1 -11.85 -7.57 -6.69
C MET A 1 -11.32 -6.98 -5.41
N THR A 2 -10.11 -6.43 -5.46
CA THR A 2 -9.38 -5.92 -4.31
C THR A 2 -8.82 -4.54 -4.62
N TYR A 3 -8.36 -3.86 -3.57
CA TYR A 3 -7.46 -2.72 -3.70
C TYR A 3 -6.00 -3.17 -3.66
N VAL A 4 -5.15 -2.39 -4.30
CA VAL A 4 -3.72 -2.68 -4.50
C VAL A 4 -2.92 -1.43 -4.16
N VAL A 5 -1.91 -1.58 -3.31
CA VAL A 5 -0.93 -0.52 -3.03
C VAL A 5 0.16 -0.56 -4.11
N THR A 6 0.51 0.59 -4.65
CA THR A 6 1.44 0.74 -5.78
C THR A 6 2.70 1.51 -5.37
N GLU A 7 3.59 1.78 -6.33
CA GLU A 7 4.96 2.21 -6.04
C GLU A 7 5.07 3.48 -5.19
N SER A 8 4.09 4.38 -5.30
CA SER A 8 4.10 5.67 -4.59
C SER A 8 4.15 5.51 -3.07
N CYS A 9 3.74 4.36 -2.53
CA CYS A 9 3.83 4.07 -1.10
C CYS A 9 5.28 3.81 -0.62
N ILE A 10 6.14 3.27 -1.50
CA ILE A 10 7.50 2.85 -1.16
C ILE A 10 8.29 4.07 -0.63
N ARG A 11 8.93 3.90 0.53
CA ARG A 11 9.66 4.95 1.28
C ARG A 11 8.82 6.14 1.77
N CYS A 12 7.51 6.14 1.54
CA CYS A 12 6.60 7.10 2.15
C CYS A 12 5.94 6.49 3.39
N LYS A 13 5.22 5.38 3.20
CA LYS A 13 4.56 4.60 4.27
C LYS A 13 3.88 5.51 5.33
N TYR A 14 2.96 6.36 4.89
CA TYR A 14 2.22 7.27 5.79
C TYR A 14 1.25 6.55 6.73
N THR A 15 0.74 5.39 6.31
CA THR A 15 -0.14 4.49 7.08
C THR A 15 -1.55 5.01 7.42
N ASP A 16 -1.98 6.19 6.94
CA ASP A 16 -3.35 6.70 7.18
C ASP A 16 -4.45 5.75 6.68
N CYS A 17 -4.16 5.00 5.62
CA CYS A 17 -5.08 4.03 5.01
C CYS A 17 -5.50 2.89 5.95
N VAL A 18 -4.72 2.60 7.01
CA VAL A 18 -5.02 1.49 7.93
C VAL A 18 -6.14 1.85 8.91
N ASP A 19 -6.26 3.13 9.30
CA ASP A 19 -7.22 3.57 10.31
C ASP A 19 -8.68 3.53 9.81
N VAL A 20 -8.86 3.54 8.50
CA VAL A 20 -10.18 3.47 7.86
C VAL A 20 -10.55 2.06 7.37
N CYS A 21 -9.64 1.09 7.45
CA CYS A 21 -9.90 -0.26 6.96
C CYS A 21 -10.84 -1.01 7.92
N PRO A 22 -12.06 -1.41 7.50
CA PRO A 22 -13.02 -2.06 8.40
C PRO A 22 -12.68 -3.53 8.71
N VAL A 23 -11.73 -4.12 7.98
CA VAL A 23 -11.38 -5.55 8.02
C VAL A 23 -9.90 -5.79 8.29
N ASP A 24 -9.13 -4.76 8.62
CA ASP A 24 -7.72 -4.88 9.01
C ASP A 24 -6.82 -5.62 7.99
N CYS A 25 -7.14 -5.50 6.68
CA CYS A 25 -6.47 -6.25 5.61
C CYS A 25 -5.10 -5.70 5.18
N PHE A 26 -4.54 -4.73 5.89
CA PHE A 26 -3.21 -4.19 5.60
C PHE A 26 -2.10 -5.01 6.27
N ARG A 27 -0.98 -5.14 5.56
CA ARG A 27 0.21 -5.90 5.97
C ARG A 27 1.45 -5.00 5.88
N GLU A 28 2.26 -5.02 6.93
CA GLU A 28 3.33 -4.04 7.12
C GLU A 28 4.71 -4.60 6.79
N GLY A 29 5.35 -4.00 5.80
CA GLY A 29 6.78 -4.18 5.52
C GLY A 29 7.64 -3.09 6.11
N PRO A 30 8.97 -3.16 5.93
CA PRO A 30 9.91 -2.13 6.39
C PRO A 30 9.57 -0.75 5.83
N ASN A 31 9.33 -0.64 4.52
CA ASN A 31 9.14 0.63 3.83
C ASN A 31 7.93 0.69 2.85
N PHE A 32 7.02 -0.26 2.97
CA PHE A 32 5.83 -0.40 2.11
C PHE A 32 4.69 -1.08 2.89
N LEU A 33 3.44 -0.88 2.44
CA LEU A 33 2.26 -1.60 2.92
C LEU A 33 1.67 -2.41 1.79
N ALA A 34 1.25 -3.64 2.08
CA ALA A 34 0.50 -4.49 1.14
C ALA A 34 -0.94 -4.65 1.63
N ILE A 35 -1.89 -4.76 0.69
CA ILE A 35 -3.27 -5.16 0.97
C ILE A 35 -3.40 -6.66 0.72
N ASP A 36 -3.98 -7.38 1.68
CA ASP A 36 -4.34 -8.78 1.51
C ASP A 36 -5.61 -8.90 0.65
N PRO A 37 -5.52 -9.45 -0.58
CA PRO A 37 -6.66 -9.52 -1.49
C PRO A 37 -7.73 -10.52 -1.04
N ASP A 38 -7.40 -11.47 -0.18
CA ASP A 38 -8.35 -12.46 0.34
C ASP A 38 -9.21 -11.87 1.47
N GLU A 39 -8.72 -10.83 2.15
CA GLU A 39 -9.44 -10.13 3.22
C GLU A 39 -10.10 -8.81 2.76
N CYS A 40 -9.61 -8.21 1.68
CA CYS A 40 -10.17 -6.96 1.16
C CYS A 40 -11.63 -7.15 0.71
N ILE A 41 -12.52 -6.29 1.20
CA ILE A 41 -13.96 -6.30 0.87
C ILE A 41 -14.36 -5.22 -0.13
N ASP A 42 -13.38 -4.61 -0.80
CA ASP A 42 -13.59 -3.67 -1.91
C ASP A 42 -14.41 -2.40 -1.55
N CYS A 43 -14.29 -1.94 -0.31
CA CYS A 43 -15.07 -0.81 0.21
C CYS A 43 -14.59 0.59 -0.22
N ALA A 44 -13.44 0.71 -0.89
CA ALA A 44 -12.86 1.95 -1.42
C ALA A 44 -12.44 3.05 -0.42
N VAL A 45 -12.69 2.88 0.88
CA VAL A 45 -12.47 3.94 1.88
C VAL A 45 -11.01 4.33 2.07
N CYS A 46 -10.06 3.43 1.77
CA CYS A 46 -8.63 3.68 1.92
C CYS A 46 -8.02 4.54 0.81
N VAL A 47 -8.67 4.64 -0.36
CA VAL A 47 -8.17 5.38 -1.52
C VAL A 47 -7.97 6.87 -1.25
N PRO A 48 -8.99 7.63 -0.78
CA PRO A 48 -8.83 9.07 -0.54
C PRO A 48 -7.90 9.39 0.65
N GLU A 49 -7.66 8.44 1.54
CA GLU A 49 -6.84 8.66 2.74
C GLU A 49 -5.34 8.59 2.44
N CYS A 50 -4.92 8.00 1.31
CA CYS A 50 -3.50 7.89 0.98
C CYS A 50 -2.95 9.24 0.47
N PRO A 51 -2.03 9.92 1.18
CA PRO A 51 -1.56 11.26 0.79
C PRO A 51 -0.82 11.32 -0.55
N VAL A 52 -0.31 10.16 -1.00
CA VAL A 52 0.46 9.99 -2.25
C VAL A 52 -0.32 9.23 -3.33
N ASN A 53 -1.63 9.03 -3.14
CA ASN A 53 -2.52 8.36 -4.08
C ASN A 53 -1.97 7.00 -4.56
N ALA A 54 -1.41 6.21 -3.65
CA ALA A 54 -0.76 4.94 -3.98
C ALA A 54 -1.75 3.77 -4.10
N ILE A 55 -3.03 3.94 -3.79
CA ILE A 55 -3.99 2.85 -3.68
C ILE A 55 -4.97 2.91 -4.85
N TYR A 56 -5.09 1.81 -5.58
CA TYR A 56 -5.95 1.68 -6.74
C TYR A 56 -6.84 0.44 -6.61
N ALA A 57 -8.02 0.45 -7.22
CA ALA A 57 -8.71 -0.80 -7.48
C ALA A 57 -7.88 -1.64 -8.45
N GLU A 58 -7.92 -2.97 -8.32
CA GLU A 58 -7.15 -3.91 -9.16
C GLU A 58 -7.28 -3.61 -10.67
N ASP A 59 -8.50 -3.33 -11.13
CA ASP A 59 -8.82 -3.01 -12.53
C ASP A 59 -8.32 -1.62 -12.98
N ASP A 60 -8.06 -0.72 -12.03
CA ASP A 60 -7.60 0.66 -12.26
C ASP A 60 -6.09 0.84 -12.05
N VAL A 61 -5.36 -0.23 -11.72
CA VAL A 61 -3.90 -0.18 -11.56
C VAL A 61 -3.28 0.28 -12.89
N PRO A 62 -2.39 1.30 -12.88
CA PRO A 62 -1.70 1.76 -14.08
C PRO A 62 -0.98 0.61 -14.82
N GLY A 63 -0.98 0.63 -16.14
CA GLY A 63 -0.45 -0.47 -16.97
C GLY A 63 1.03 -0.80 -16.71
N ASP A 64 1.82 0.19 -16.31
CA ASP A 64 3.23 0.06 -15.93
C ASP A 64 3.45 -0.45 -14.49
N GLN A 65 2.38 -0.60 -13.71
CA GLN A 65 2.41 -1.00 -12.30
C GLN A 65 1.59 -2.26 -12.01
N GLN A 66 1.16 -2.99 -13.05
CA GLN A 66 0.38 -4.23 -12.93
C GLN A 66 1.07 -5.32 -12.09
N ASN A 67 2.41 -5.28 -12.00
CA ASN A 67 3.18 -6.17 -11.13
C ASN A 67 2.86 -5.99 -9.64
N PHE A 68 2.33 -4.84 -9.21
CA PHE A 68 1.95 -4.60 -7.82
C PHE A 68 0.80 -5.48 -7.33
N ILE A 69 -0.05 -5.98 -8.22
CA ILE A 69 -1.11 -6.94 -7.87
C ILE A 69 -0.48 -8.20 -7.26
N ALA A 70 0.50 -8.79 -7.95
CA ALA A 70 1.22 -9.96 -7.46
C ALA A 70 2.06 -9.65 -6.22
N ILE A 71 2.70 -8.47 -6.17
CA ILE A 71 3.50 -8.05 -5.01
C ILE A 71 2.63 -7.95 -3.74
N ASN A 72 1.44 -7.36 -3.83
CA ASN A 72 0.54 -7.25 -2.68
C ASN A 72 0.13 -8.65 -2.20
N LEU A 73 -0.29 -9.53 -3.11
CA LEU A 73 -0.65 -10.92 -2.79
C LEU A 73 0.51 -11.69 -2.11
N GLU A 74 1.73 -11.56 -2.63
CA GLU A 74 2.91 -12.26 -2.10
C GLU A 74 3.35 -11.74 -0.74
N LEU A 75 3.42 -10.40 -0.59
CA LEU A 75 3.91 -9.77 0.63
C LEU A 75 2.87 -9.81 1.74
N ALA A 76 1.57 -9.78 1.41
CA ALA A 76 0.51 -9.87 2.39
C ALA A 76 0.54 -11.19 3.19
N LYS A 77 1.05 -12.27 2.58
CA LYS A 77 1.22 -13.59 3.21
C LYS A 77 2.45 -13.67 4.13
N GLN A 78 3.41 -12.76 3.96
CA GLN A 78 4.70 -12.80 4.64
C GLN A 78 4.76 -11.77 5.79
N TRP A 79 4.09 -10.65 5.62
CA TRP A 79 4.17 -9.54 6.55
C TRP A 79 3.07 -9.57 7.62
N PRO A 80 3.36 -9.04 8.82
CA PRO A 80 2.38 -8.94 9.90
C PRO A 80 1.25 -7.95 9.55
N SER A 81 0.08 -8.16 10.12
CA SER A 81 -1.02 -7.20 10.04
C SER A 81 -0.69 -5.90 10.78
N ILE A 82 -1.12 -4.78 10.19
CA ILE A 82 -1.11 -3.44 10.81
C ILE A 82 -2.53 -2.91 10.87
N THR A 83 -2.97 -2.54 12.08
CA THR A 83 -4.34 -2.12 12.36
C THR A 83 -4.43 -0.71 12.95
N LYS A 84 -3.30 -0.02 13.07
CA LYS A 84 -3.20 1.34 13.59
C LYS A 84 -2.11 2.10 12.86
N SER A 85 -2.39 3.36 12.55
CA SER A 85 -1.42 4.26 11.95
C SER A 85 -0.19 4.45 12.85
N LYS A 86 0.93 4.71 12.18
CA LYS A 86 2.23 5.06 12.77
C LYS A 86 2.71 6.34 12.11
N ALA A 87 3.72 6.97 12.70
CA ALA A 87 4.37 8.09 12.04
C ALA A 87 4.94 7.64 10.68
N PRO A 88 4.86 8.49 9.64
CA PRO A 88 5.49 8.22 8.35
C PRO A 88 7.00 8.02 8.50
N LEU A 89 7.64 7.48 7.45
CA LEU A 89 9.10 7.41 7.40
C LEU A 89 9.71 8.82 7.46
N VAL A 90 10.90 8.91 8.06
CA VAL A 90 11.57 10.20 8.32
C VAL A 90 11.83 11.03 7.06
N ASP A 91 11.97 10.37 5.92
CA ASP A 91 12.23 10.92 4.61
C ASP A 91 11.00 10.87 3.69
N ALA A 92 9.81 10.53 4.19
CA ALA A 92 8.61 10.34 3.37
C ALA A 92 8.29 11.52 2.44
N ASP A 93 8.51 12.75 2.92
CA ASP A 93 8.28 13.98 2.15
C ASP A 93 9.28 14.18 1.01
N ASP A 94 10.48 13.62 1.11
CA ASP A 94 11.49 13.64 0.05
C ASP A 94 11.13 12.61 -1.07
N TRP A 95 10.40 11.56 -0.71
CA TRP A 95 10.06 10.44 -1.61
C TRP A 95 8.66 10.52 -2.24
N LYS A 96 7.80 11.44 -1.80
CA LYS A 96 6.40 11.51 -2.23
C LYS A 96 6.22 11.76 -3.72
N ASP A 97 7.14 12.51 -4.34
CA ASP A 97 7.09 12.89 -5.76
C ASP A 97 8.05 12.05 -6.64
N VAL A 98 8.81 11.13 -6.03
CA VAL A 98 9.76 10.26 -6.73
C VAL A 98 9.02 9.09 -7.37
N LYS A 99 9.34 8.83 -8.65
CA LYS A 99 8.77 7.74 -9.45
C LYS A 99 9.75 6.57 -9.57
N SER A 100 9.27 5.42 -10.03
CA SER A 100 10.07 4.21 -10.24
C SER A 100 10.72 3.70 -8.95
N LYS A 101 9.98 3.75 -7.84
CA LYS A 101 10.50 3.42 -6.49
C LYS A 101 10.60 1.92 -6.20
N LEU A 102 10.17 1.06 -7.13
CA LEU A 102 10.15 -0.39 -6.97
C LEU A 102 11.53 -0.97 -6.58
N GLU A 103 12.63 -0.43 -7.09
CA GLU A 103 13.98 -0.87 -6.76
C GLU A 103 14.37 -0.63 -5.29
N HIS A 104 13.65 0.25 -4.61
CA HIS A 104 13.85 0.56 -3.20
C HIS A 104 12.94 -0.24 -2.26
N LEU A 105 12.10 -1.14 -2.78
CA LEU A 105 11.24 -1.98 -1.95
C LEU A 105 12.07 -2.93 -1.08
N GLU A 106 11.87 -2.85 0.24
CA GLU A 106 12.46 -3.79 1.20
C GLU A 106 11.43 -4.86 1.53
N LYS A 107 11.80 -6.14 1.34
CA LYS A 107 10.96 -7.33 1.57
C LYS A 107 11.20 -7.94 2.95
#